data_AF-A0A0A0NMD3-F1
#
_entry.id   AF-A0A0A0NMD3-F1
#
_cell.length_a   1.000
_cell.length_b   1.000
_cell.length_c   1.000
_cell.angle_alpha   90.00
_cell.angle_beta   90.00
_cell.angle_gamma   90.00
#
_symmetry.space_group_name_H-M   'P 1'
#
loop_
_entity.id
_entity.type
_entity.pdbx_description
1 polymer ?
#
loop_
_entity_poly.entity_id
_entity_poly.type
_entity_poly.pdbx_seq_one_letter_code
_entity_poly.pdbx_strand_id
1 'polypeptide(L)'
;MIRRRTALTVSAASALLLSAPLITACGDAPRPGAAAVLDGGRITVSQLQAQVKAVRQAQSSDPRAAQTVAGSGRLNQDTLIRMIQFRVIERAGKDNGISPSRREVQRARSAAEKQSGGSTALRALYLQQGIAPGGIDEAVRMDLTRNALLRKLGTSKVNEVFTQTSKALDIRVNPRYGKWDNTQGTAVLAKEAWLRTSGGTPEQA
;
A
#
# COMPACT_ATOMS: atom_id res chain seq x y z
N MET A 1 -12.77 -67.64 -54.23
CA MET A 1 -14.22 -67.73 -53.94
C MET A 1 -14.88 -66.40 -54.28
N ILE A 2 -16.14 -66.48 -54.68
CA ILE A 2 -16.96 -65.52 -55.42
C ILE A 2 -17.61 -64.46 -54.51
N ARG A 3 -17.61 -63.18 -54.97
CA ARG A 3 -18.53 -62.02 -54.71
C ARG A 3 -18.77 -61.62 -53.23
N ARG A 4 -18.96 -60.34 -52.86
CA ARG A 4 -20.03 -59.38 -53.26
C ARG A 4 -19.62 -57.95 -52.80
N ARG A 5 -19.55 -56.96 -53.70
CA ARG A 5 -20.54 -55.89 -53.99
C ARG A 5 -20.81 -54.88 -52.85
N THR A 6 -20.23 -53.68 -53.06
CA THR A 6 -20.70 -52.31 -52.80
C THR A 6 -22.09 -52.06 -52.19
N ALA A 7 -22.14 -51.11 -51.24
CA ALA A 7 -23.16 -50.07 -51.17
C ALA A 7 -22.61 -48.82 -50.44
N LEU A 8 -22.60 -47.67 -51.13
CA LEU A 8 -22.56 -46.34 -50.51
C LEU A 8 -23.91 -46.07 -49.82
N THR A 9 -23.91 -45.29 -48.73
CA THR A 9 -24.92 -44.24 -48.50
C THR A 9 -24.58 -43.36 -47.29
N VAL A 10 -24.51 -42.05 -47.59
CA VAL A 10 -25.13 -40.92 -46.87
C VAL A 10 -24.54 -40.45 -45.53
N SER A 11 -23.82 -39.32 -45.66
CA SER A 11 -23.80 -38.12 -44.84
C SER A 11 -24.68 -38.05 -43.59
N ALA A 12 -24.04 -37.80 -42.45
CA ALA A 12 -24.57 -36.91 -41.42
C ALA A 12 -23.42 -36.02 -40.92
N ALA A 13 -23.32 -34.84 -41.53
CA ALA A 13 -22.53 -33.74 -41.02
C ALA A 13 -23.13 -33.31 -39.67
N SER A 14 -22.34 -33.43 -38.61
CA SER A 14 -22.61 -32.75 -37.34
C SER A 14 -21.40 -31.90 -37.04
N ALA A 15 -21.42 -30.69 -37.60
CA ALA A 15 -20.54 -29.60 -37.21
C ALA A 15 -20.84 -29.26 -35.74
N LEU A 16 -20.07 -29.84 -34.83
CA LEU A 16 -19.96 -29.34 -33.46
C LEU A 16 -19.20 -28.02 -33.53
N LEU A 17 -19.96 -26.94 -33.73
CA LEU A 17 -19.56 -25.58 -33.39
C LEU A 17 -19.21 -25.57 -31.90
N LEU A 18 -17.92 -25.76 -31.61
CA LEU A 18 -17.33 -25.39 -30.33
C LEU A 18 -17.35 -23.86 -30.26
N SER A 19 -18.50 -23.32 -29.87
CA SER A 19 -18.60 -21.98 -29.32
C SER A 19 -17.80 -21.95 -28.03
N ALA A 20 -16.47 -21.80 -28.14
CA ALA A 20 -15.66 -21.42 -27.00
C ALA A 20 -16.20 -20.07 -26.51
N PRO A 21 -16.71 -19.96 -25.28
CA PRO A 21 -16.90 -18.65 -24.70
C PRO A 21 -15.49 -18.09 -24.51
N LEU A 22 -15.07 -17.24 -25.44
CA LEU A 22 -13.99 -16.30 -25.19
C LEU A 22 -14.45 -15.45 -24.02
N ILE A 23 -14.03 -15.83 -22.81
CA ILE A 23 -14.12 -14.98 -21.63
C ILE A 23 -13.13 -13.84 -21.87
N THR A 24 -13.53 -12.87 -22.68
CA THR A 24 -12.95 -11.54 -22.67
C THR A 24 -13.47 -10.83 -21.43
N ALA A 25 -12.93 -11.20 -20.27
CA ALA A 25 -13.09 -10.40 -19.06
C ALA A 25 -12.16 -9.18 -19.13
N CYS A 26 -12.37 -8.34 -20.15
CA CYS A 26 -11.93 -6.94 -20.16
C CYS A 26 -13.05 -6.14 -19.51
N GLY A 27 -13.08 -6.15 -18.19
CA GLY A 27 -13.98 -5.33 -17.40
C GLY A 27 -13.33 -5.05 -16.06
N ASP A 28 -13.41 -3.81 -15.61
CA ASP A 28 -12.98 -3.26 -14.32
C ASP A 28 -13.63 -3.95 -13.11
N ALA A 29 -13.50 -5.27 -13.00
CA ALA A 29 -14.03 -6.06 -11.90
C ALA A 29 -13.16 -5.83 -10.66
N PRO A 30 -13.78 -5.57 -9.49
CA PRO A 30 -13.07 -5.56 -8.21
C PRO A 30 -12.37 -6.90 -8.01
N ARG A 31 -11.04 -6.92 -8.12
CA ARG A 31 -10.25 -8.15 -7.97
C ARG A 31 -10.35 -8.65 -6.52
N PRO A 32 -10.92 -9.84 -6.25
CA PRO A 32 -11.13 -10.34 -4.90
C PRO A 32 -9.83 -10.34 -4.10
N GLY A 33 -9.88 -9.81 -2.87
CA GLY A 33 -8.75 -9.82 -1.93
C GLY A 33 -7.69 -8.72 -2.11
N ALA A 34 -7.91 -7.71 -2.97
CA ALA A 34 -7.10 -6.49 -2.99
C ALA A 34 -7.64 -5.43 -2.00
N ALA A 35 -6.75 -4.83 -1.21
CA ALA A 35 -7.02 -3.63 -0.43
C ALA A 35 -6.74 -2.35 -1.24
N ALA A 36 -5.69 -2.38 -2.08
CA ALA A 36 -5.46 -1.37 -3.11
C ALA A 36 -4.78 -2.01 -4.34
N VAL A 37 -5.04 -1.47 -5.52
CA VAL A 37 -4.36 -1.77 -6.77
C VAL A 37 -3.53 -0.55 -7.15
N LEU A 38 -2.31 -0.80 -7.65
CA LEU A 38 -1.40 0.21 -8.15
C LEU A 38 -0.81 -0.32 -9.46
N ASP A 39 -0.44 0.53 -10.41
CA ASP A 39 0.14 0.08 -11.67
C ASP A 39 1.38 -0.80 -11.42
N GLY A 40 1.35 -2.01 -12.00
CA GLY A 40 2.35 -3.05 -11.77
C GLY A 40 2.18 -3.89 -10.48
N GLY A 41 1.12 -3.75 -9.69
CA GLY A 41 0.92 -4.58 -8.50
C GLY A 41 -0.37 -4.39 -7.71
N ARG A 42 -0.38 -4.94 -6.49
CA ARG A 42 -1.48 -4.77 -5.53
C ARG A 42 -0.98 -4.85 -4.09
N ILE A 43 -1.68 -4.17 -3.20
CA ILE A 43 -1.69 -4.43 -1.77
C ILE A 43 -2.87 -5.34 -1.49
N THR A 44 -2.61 -6.58 -1.08
CA THR A 44 -3.65 -7.55 -0.74
C THR A 44 -4.24 -7.28 0.64
N VAL A 45 -5.47 -7.73 0.86
CA VAL A 45 -6.11 -7.70 2.18
C VAL A 45 -5.28 -8.49 3.19
N SER A 46 -4.70 -9.63 2.81
CA SER A 46 -3.84 -10.43 3.71
C SER A 46 -2.56 -9.69 4.12
N GLN A 47 -1.89 -8.99 3.19
CA GLN A 47 -0.73 -8.15 3.53
C GLN A 47 -1.11 -7.04 4.51
N LEU A 48 -2.22 -6.36 4.25
CA LEU A 48 -2.73 -5.33 5.15
C LEU A 48 -3.06 -5.90 6.54
N GLN A 49 -3.77 -7.02 6.61
CA GLN A 49 -4.12 -7.66 7.89
C GLN A 49 -2.88 -8.17 8.63
N ALA A 50 -1.85 -8.65 7.93
CA ALA A 50 -0.60 -9.06 8.54
C ALA A 50 0.11 -7.88 9.22
N GLN A 51 0.19 -6.71 8.57
CA GLN A 51 0.77 -5.52 9.18
C GLN A 51 -0.04 -5.05 10.40
N VAL A 52 -1.36 -4.99 10.28
CA VAL A 52 -2.26 -4.60 11.38
C VAL A 52 -2.14 -5.57 12.57
N LYS A 53 -2.05 -6.88 12.30
CA LYS A 53 -1.82 -7.90 13.33
C LYS A 53 -0.48 -7.69 14.04
N ALA A 54 0.59 -7.41 13.30
CA ALA A 54 1.91 -7.17 13.88
C ALA A 54 1.91 -5.95 14.80
N VAL A 55 1.21 -4.87 14.41
CA VAL A 55 1.04 -3.67 15.26
C VAL A 55 0.29 -4.01 16.54
N ARG A 56 -0.85 -4.71 16.45
CA ARG A 56 -1.64 -5.10 17.62
C ARG A 56 -0.88 -6.03 18.56
N GLN A 57 -0.12 -6.98 18.01
CA GLN A 57 0.72 -7.87 18.81
C GLN A 57 1.76 -7.06 19.59
N ALA A 58 2.46 -6.13 18.92
CA ALA A 58 3.41 -5.24 19.57
C ALA A 58 2.76 -4.35 20.63
N GLN A 59 1.55 -3.84 20.38
CA GLN A 59 0.78 -3.06 21.36
C GLN A 59 0.34 -3.91 22.57
N SER A 60 -0.10 -5.15 22.36
CA SER A 60 -0.52 -6.04 23.44
C SER A 60 0.64 -6.47 24.35
N SER A 61 1.86 -6.49 23.83
CA SER A 61 3.07 -6.76 24.60
C SER A 61 3.61 -5.54 25.36
N ASP A 62 3.05 -4.34 25.16
CA ASP A 62 3.47 -3.11 25.83
C ASP A 62 2.29 -2.47 26.59
N PRO A 63 2.27 -2.53 27.94
CA PRO A 63 1.20 -1.96 28.77
C PRO A 63 0.94 -0.46 28.52
N ARG A 64 1.93 0.29 28.01
CA ARG A 64 1.79 1.72 27.67
C ARG A 64 1.15 1.97 26.30
N ALA A 65 1.16 0.96 25.41
CA ALA A 65 0.63 1.07 24.06
C ALA A 65 -0.83 0.59 23.93
N ALA A 66 -1.33 -0.13 24.94
CA ALA A 66 -2.71 -0.62 24.99
C ALA A 66 -3.78 0.50 25.00
N GLN A 67 -3.42 1.71 25.45
CA GLN A 67 -4.33 2.86 25.51
C GLN A 67 -4.48 3.61 24.17
N THR A 68 -3.69 3.29 23.14
CA THR A 68 -3.72 3.96 21.82
C THR A 68 -4.40 3.10 20.74
N VAL A 69 -5.20 2.10 21.12
CA VAL A 69 -5.99 1.32 20.14
C VAL A 69 -7.16 2.17 19.66
N ALA A 70 -6.88 3.17 18.83
CA ALA A 70 -7.88 3.77 17.96
C ALA A 70 -8.57 2.64 17.19
N GLY A 71 -9.90 2.70 17.10
CA GLY A 71 -10.75 1.58 16.64
C GLY A 71 -10.18 0.82 15.44
N SER A 72 -10.33 -0.50 15.46
CA SER A 72 -9.80 -1.45 14.46
C SER A 72 -9.95 -1.00 12.99
N GLY A 73 -11.06 -0.33 12.65
CA GLY A 73 -11.30 0.26 11.33
C GLY A 73 -10.29 1.35 10.95
N ARG A 74 -9.98 2.26 11.89
CA ARG A 74 -9.00 3.33 11.70
C ARG A 74 -7.58 2.78 11.52
N LEU A 75 -7.16 1.82 12.34
CA LEU A 75 -5.84 1.21 12.19
C LEU A 75 -5.66 0.52 10.83
N ASN A 76 -6.70 -0.15 10.31
CA ASN A 76 -6.68 -0.73 8.97
C ASN A 76 -6.50 0.34 7.88
N GLN A 77 -7.24 1.45 7.98
CA GLN A 77 -7.17 2.55 7.01
C GLN A 77 -5.79 3.23 7.05
N ASP A 78 -5.32 3.60 8.25
CA ASP A 78 -4.03 4.26 8.45
C ASP A 78 -2.86 3.38 7.97
N THR A 79 -2.93 2.07 8.23
CA THR A 79 -1.93 1.11 7.72
C THR A 79 -1.95 1.04 6.20
N LEU A 80 -3.13 0.96 5.57
CA LEU A 80 -3.23 0.92 4.11
C LEU A 80 -2.70 2.21 3.47
N ILE A 81 -3.05 3.37 4.02
CA ILE A 81 -2.55 4.68 3.56
C ILE A 81 -1.03 4.69 3.58
N ARG A 82 -0.42 4.25 4.68
CA ARG A 82 1.04 4.16 4.78
C ARG A 82 1.65 3.23 3.75
N MET A 83 1.07 2.05 3.55
CA MET A 83 1.57 1.10 2.54
C MET A 83 1.53 1.70 1.13
N ILE A 84 0.49 2.48 0.80
CA ILE A 84 0.40 3.18 -0.48
C ILE A 84 1.44 4.30 -0.56
N GLN A 85 1.59 5.11 0.49
CA GLN A 85 2.62 6.16 0.57
C GLN A 85 4.02 5.61 0.35
N PHE A 86 4.33 4.46 0.94
CA PHE A 86 5.63 3.79 0.76
C PHE A 86 5.86 3.45 -0.71
N ARG A 87 4.85 2.94 -1.43
CA ARG A 87 4.96 2.66 -2.87
C ARG A 87 5.15 3.93 -3.70
N VAL A 88 4.43 5.01 -3.37
CA VAL A 88 4.58 6.28 -4.08
C VAL A 88 5.98 6.86 -3.87
N ILE A 89 6.46 6.92 -2.63
CA ILE A 89 7.79 7.47 -2.31
C ILE A 89 8.90 6.58 -2.91
N GLU A 90 8.75 5.26 -2.86
CA GLU A 90 9.68 4.33 -3.48
C GLU A 90 9.75 4.55 -5.01
N ARG A 91 8.59 4.65 -5.68
CA ARG A 91 8.55 4.88 -7.13
C ARG A 91 9.15 6.24 -7.49
N ALA A 92 8.74 7.31 -6.80
CA ALA A 92 9.29 8.65 -6.98
C ALA A 92 10.81 8.68 -6.76
N GLY A 93 11.30 7.95 -5.76
CA GLY A 93 12.73 7.77 -5.50
C GLY A 93 13.43 7.15 -6.70
N LYS A 94 12.96 5.98 -7.15
CA LYS A 94 13.53 5.26 -8.31
C LYS A 94 13.55 6.11 -9.57
N ASP A 95 12.45 6.78 -9.89
CA ASP A 95 12.32 7.63 -11.08
C ASP A 95 13.25 8.86 -11.01
N ASN A 96 13.71 9.24 -9.81
CA ASN A 96 14.67 10.31 -9.58
C ASN A 96 16.09 9.81 -9.23
N GLY A 97 16.38 8.52 -9.41
CA GLY A 97 17.70 7.92 -9.15
C GLY A 97 18.07 7.83 -7.67
N ILE A 98 17.08 7.81 -6.77
CA ILE A 98 17.26 7.72 -5.31
C ILE A 98 16.78 6.33 -4.86
N SER A 99 17.72 5.54 -4.35
CA SER A 99 17.43 4.22 -3.77
C SER A 99 18.37 3.94 -2.61
N PRO A 100 18.00 4.30 -1.36
CA PRO A 100 18.85 4.09 -0.19
C PRO A 100 19.23 2.61 -0.03
N SER A 101 20.53 2.37 0.09
CA SER A 101 21.11 1.05 0.31
C SER A 101 20.74 0.51 1.69
N ARG A 102 20.80 -0.81 1.86
CA ARG A 102 20.65 -1.46 3.18
C ARG A 102 21.56 -0.83 4.24
N ARG A 103 22.81 -0.54 3.86
CA ARG A 103 23.82 0.04 4.74
C ARG A 103 23.43 1.45 5.23
N GLU A 104 22.88 2.29 4.35
CA GLU A 104 22.39 3.62 4.73
C GLU A 104 21.19 3.53 5.68
N VAL A 105 20.26 2.62 5.41
CA VAL A 105 19.10 2.37 6.29
C VAL A 105 19.56 1.95 7.69
N GLN A 106 20.49 1.00 7.80
CA GLN A 106 20.97 0.57 9.12
C GLN A 106 21.73 1.68 9.86
N ARG A 107 22.54 2.47 9.17
CA ARG A 107 23.22 3.63 9.78
C ARG A 107 22.23 4.66 10.30
N ALA A 108 21.23 5.00 9.50
CA ALA A 108 20.18 5.94 9.90
C ALA A 108 19.37 5.41 11.09
N ARG A 109 19.02 4.12 11.07
CA ARG A 109 18.36 3.47 12.20
C ARG A 109 19.22 3.51 13.46
N SER A 110 20.49 3.13 13.40
CA SER A 110 21.39 3.20 14.57
C SER A 110 21.57 4.63 15.09
N ALA A 111 21.57 5.64 14.22
CA ALA A 111 21.57 7.04 14.64
C ALA A 111 20.27 7.42 15.36
N ALA A 112 19.12 7.01 14.82
CA ALA A 112 17.82 7.22 15.46
C ALA A 112 17.72 6.50 16.82
N GLU A 113 18.24 5.27 16.93
CA GLU A 113 18.31 4.54 18.20
C GLU A 113 19.13 5.32 19.24
N LYS A 114 20.28 5.88 18.87
CA LYS A 114 21.08 6.74 19.77
C LYS A 114 20.31 8.00 20.20
N GLN A 115 19.64 8.66 19.26
CA GLN A 115 18.88 9.88 19.53
C GLN A 115 17.65 9.64 20.41
N SER A 116 16.99 8.49 20.27
CA SER A 116 15.81 8.12 21.04
C SER A 116 16.12 7.54 22.42
N GLY A 117 17.40 7.36 22.79
CA GLY A 117 17.79 6.74 24.06
C GLY A 117 17.80 5.20 24.05
N GLY A 118 17.87 4.58 22.87
CA GLY A 118 18.04 3.15 22.66
C GLY A 118 17.00 2.51 21.73
N SER A 119 17.22 1.24 21.38
CA SER A 119 16.36 0.50 20.44
C SER A 119 14.93 0.29 20.97
N THR A 120 14.75 0.09 22.28
CA THR A 120 13.42 -0.04 22.89
C THR A 120 12.61 1.25 22.78
N ALA A 121 13.23 2.40 23.08
CA ALA A 121 12.58 3.70 22.95
C ALA A 121 12.22 4.03 21.50
N LEU A 122 13.11 3.74 20.54
CA LEU A 122 12.82 3.90 19.12
C LEU A 122 11.62 3.05 18.67
N ARG A 123 11.56 1.78 19.10
CA ARG A 123 10.42 0.90 18.79
C ARG A 123 9.11 1.46 19.33
N ALA A 124 9.09 1.99 20.55
CA ALA A 124 7.91 2.60 21.13
C ALA A 124 7.43 3.81 20.32
N LEU A 125 8.35 4.68 19.86
CA LEU A 125 8.03 5.84 19.02
C LEU A 125 7.43 5.43 17.66
N TYR A 126 7.97 4.41 17.00
CA TYR A 126 7.39 3.89 15.77
C TYR A 126 6.05 3.19 16.00
N LEU A 127 5.90 2.49 17.13
CA LEU A 127 4.65 1.81 17.48
C LEU A 127 3.51 2.80 17.73
N GLN A 128 3.80 3.98 18.33
CA GLN A 128 2.84 5.08 18.44
C GLN A 128 2.35 5.58 17.07
N GLN A 129 3.20 5.48 16.05
CA GLN A 129 2.84 5.77 14.67
C GLN A 129 2.18 4.56 13.98
N GLY A 130 1.93 3.45 14.69
CA GLY A 130 1.34 2.24 14.12
C GLY A 130 2.30 1.44 13.25
N ILE A 131 3.61 1.53 13.48
CA ILE A 131 4.64 0.75 12.79
C ILE A 131 5.19 -0.29 13.77
N ALA A 132 4.97 -1.57 13.46
CA ALA A 132 5.51 -2.66 14.26
C ALA A 132 7.05 -2.75 14.12
N PRO A 133 7.78 -3.37 15.07
CA PRO A 133 9.24 -3.44 15.03
C PRO A 133 9.83 -3.97 13.70
N GLY A 134 9.16 -4.92 13.05
CA GLY A 134 9.59 -5.46 11.75
C GLY A 134 9.46 -4.48 10.58
N GLY A 135 8.67 -3.40 10.72
CA GLY A 135 8.47 -2.37 9.69
C GLY A 135 9.40 -1.15 9.81
N ILE A 136 10.22 -1.07 10.86
CA ILE A 136 11.07 0.11 11.13
C ILE A 136 12.05 0.36 9.99
N ASP A 137 12.71 -0.69 9.47
CA ASP A 137 13.68 -0.53 8.37
C ASP A 137 13.03 -0.01 7.08
N GLU A 138 11.76 -0.36 6.83
CA GLU A 138 11.00 0.15 5.68
C GLU A 138 10.63 1.63 5.87
N ALA A 139 10.18 2.00 7.08
CA ALA A 139 9.89 3.38 7.44
C ALA A 139 11.14 4.28 7.34
N VAL A 140 12.28 3.82 7.86
CA VAL A 140 13.57 4.54 7.76
C VAL A 140 13.99 4.71 6.29
N ARG A 141 13.81 3.68 5.45
CA ARG A 141 14.10 3.80 4.00
C ARG A 141 13.22 4.84 3.33
N MET A 142 11.93 4.86 3.67
CA MET A 142 11.01 5.86 3.15
C MET A 142 11.44 7.27 3.58
N ASP A 143 11.77 7.49 4.85
CA ASP A 143 12.23 8.79 5.36
C ASP A 143 13.50 9.27 4.64
N LEU A 144 14.49 8.38 4.47
CA LEU A 144 15.70 8.68 3.70
C LEU A 144 15.40 9.06 2.25
N THR A 145 14.51 8.32 1.61
CA THR A 145 14.11 8.57 0.21
C THR A 145 13.40 9.92 0.09
N ARG A 146 12.43 10.19 0.98
CA ARG A 146 11.68 11.45 1.02
C ARG A 146 12.60 12.64 1.27
N ASN A 147 13.52 12.54 2.22
CA ASN A 147 14.45 13.61 2.54
C ASN A 147 15.48 13.85 1.43
N ALA A 148 15.92 12.79 0.73
CA ALA A 148 16.77 12.94 -0.44
C ALA A 148 16.04 13.62 -1.61
N LEU A 149 14.77 13.27 -1.85
CA LEU A 149 13.92 13.94 -2.84
C LEU A 149 13.71 15.41 -2.50
N LEU A 150 13.38 15.73 -1.24
CA LEU A 150 13.25 17.11 -0.75
C LEU A 150 14.52 17.93 -0.97
N ARG A 151 15.69 17.37 -0.64
CA ARG A 151 16.97 18.04 -0.84
C ARG A 151 17.31 18.25 -2.32
N LYS A 152 16.94 17.29 -3.18
CA LYS A 152 17.22 17.34 -4.62
C LYS A 152 16.29 18.30 -5.37
N LEU A 153 15.01 18.35 -4.99
CA LEU A 153 13.95 18.99 -5.76
C LEU A 153 13.39 20.25 -5.08
N GLY A 154 13.56 20.40 -3.77
CA GLY A 154 12.84 21.39 -2.97
C GLY A 154 11.38 21.02 -2.71
N THR A 155 10.76 21.69 -1.74
CA THR A 155 9.42 21.36 -1.22
C THR A 155 8.32 21.44 -2.27
N SER A 156 8.31 22.49 -3.10
CA SER A 156 7.27 22.66 -4.12
C SER A 156 7.32 21.55 -5.17
N LYS A 157 8.51 21.30 -5.74
CA LYS A 157 8.66 20.31 -6.80
C LYS A 157 8.51 18.88 -6.31
N VAL A 158 8.93 18.56 -5.07
CA VAL A 158 8.73 17.20 -4.55
C VAL A 158 7.24 16.86 -4.37
N ASN A 159 6.41 17.82 -3.98
CA ASN A 159 4.97 17.61 -3.85
C ASN A 159 4.31 17.37 -5.22
N GLU A 160 4.76 18.09 -6.25
CA GLU A 160 4.35 17.85 -7.63
C GLU A 160 4.76 16.44 -8.09
N VAL A 161 5.99 16.03 -7.81
CA VAL A 161 6.50 14.68 -8.14
C VAL A 161 5.69 13.60 -7.45
N PHE A 162 5.36 13.75 -6.17
CA PHE A 162 4.50 12.79 -5.47
C PHE A 162 3.09 12.72 -6.02
N THR A 163 2.52 13.87 -6.41
CA THR A 163 1.20 13.92 -7.05
C THR A 163 1.22 13.23 -8.41
N GLN A 164 2.23 13.52 -9.23
CA GLN A 164 2.42 12.90 -10.55
C GLN A 164 2.65 11.38 -10.43
N THR A 165 3.47 10.96 -9.47
CA THR A 165 3.73 9.55 -9.21
C THR A 165 2.46 8.83 -8.76
N SER A 166 1.68 9.43 -7.86
CA SER A 166 0.40 8.85 -7.41
C SER A 166 -0.59 8.69 -8.57
N LYS A 167 -0.68 9.68 -9.47
CA LYS A 167 -1.50 9.59 -10.68
C LYS A 167 -1.00 8.51 -11.65
N ALA A 168 0.31 8.44 -11.87
CA ALA A 168 0.93 7.45 -12.75
C ALA A 168 0.75 6.01 -12.24
N LEU A 169 0.64 5.83 -10.91
CA LEU A 169 0.39 4.54 -10.28
C LEU A 169 -1.08 4.09 -10.33
N ASP A 170 -2.01 4.84 -10.93
CA ASP A 170 -3.46 4.50 -11.02
C ASP A 170 -4.01 3.88 -9.72
N ILE A 171 -3.82 4.58 -8.60
CA ILE A 171 -4.11 4.01 -7.28
C ILE A 171 -5.61 3.85 -7.09
N ARG A 172 -6.07 2.60 -7.01
CA ARG A 172 -7.46 2.23 -6.77
C ARG A 172 -7.59 1.50 -5.45
N VAL A 173 -8.19 2.17 -4.46
CA VAL A 173 -8.43 1.61 -3.12
C VAL A 173 -9.78 0.91 -3.09
N ASN A 174 -9.84 -0.24 -2.41
CA ASN A 174 -11.10 -0.93 -2.18
C ASN A 174 -12.03 -0.05 -1.34
N PRO A 175 -13.28 0.22 -1.78
CA PRO A 175 -14.19 1.17 -1.12
C PRO A 175 -14.39 0.95 0.38
N ARG A 176 -14.26 -0.30 0.86
CA ARG A 176 -14.36 -0.62 2.29
C ARG A 176 -13.29 0.05 3.17
N TYR A 177 -12.19 0.47 2.56
CA TYR A 177 -11.09 1.18 3.22
C TYR A 177 -11.07 2.68 2.92
N GLY A 178 -12.00 3.17 2.11
CA GLY A 178 -12.12 4.58 1.75
C GLY A 178 -11.64 4.89 0.33
N LYS A 179 -11.26 6.15 0.10
CA LYS A 179 -10.83 6.68 -1.20
C LYS A 179 -9.42 7.24 -1.07
N TRP A 180 -8.66 7.16 -2.16
CA TRP A 180 -7.33 7.76 -2.26
C TRP A 180 -7.40 9.13 -2.94
N ASP A 181 -6.70 10.11 -2.39
CA ASP A 181 -6.51 11.42 -2.99
C ASP A 181 -5.04 11.57 -3.41
N ASN A 182 -4.80 11.76 -4.71
CA ASN A 182 -3.45 11.83 -5.27
C ASN A 182 -2.66 13.07 -4.80
N THR A 183 -3.32 14.09 -4.27
CA THR A 183 -2.69 15.34 -3.80
C THR A 183 -2.43 15.31 -2.29
N GLN A 184 -3.36 14.74 -1.52
CA GLN A 184 -3.23 14.66 -0.06
C GLN A 184 -2.58 13.37 0.43
N GLY A 185 -2.66 12.30 -0.37
CA GLY A 185 -2.23 10.95 0.00
C GLY A 185 -0.77 10.84 0.38
N THR A 186 0.11 11.74 -0.09
CA THR A 186 1.55 11.76 0.24
C THR A 186 1.98 12.88 1.19
N ALA A 187 1.04 13.74 1.59
CA ALA A 187 1.34 14.98 2.29
C ALA A 187 1.54 14.78 3.81
N VAL A 188 1.03 13.70 4.41
CA VAL A 188 0.95 13.56 5.87
C VAL A 188 1.43 12.19 6.34
N LEU A 189 2.51 12.15 7.12
CA LEU A 189 2.99 10.93 7.79
C LEU A 189 2.53 10.79 9.25
N ALA A 190 2.28 11.90 9.95
CA ALA A 190 1.63 11.90 11.26
C ALA A 190 1.40 13.36 11.64
N LYS A 191 0.14 13.79 11.55
CA LYS A 191 -0.55 14.72 12.46
C LYS A 191 -1.91 15.03 11.83
N GLU A 192 -2.94 14.55 12.53
CA GLU A 192 -4.30 15.10 12.59
C GLU A 192 -4.73 16.00 11.41
N ALA A 193 -5.47 15.45 10.45
CA ALA A 193 -6.13 16.27 9.43
C ALA A 193 -7.43 15.70 8.85
N TRP A 194 -8.00 14.61 9.42
CA TRP A 194 -9.24 14.02 8.89
C TRP A 194 -10.39 13.88 9.89
N LEU A 195 -10.18 14.25 11.15
CA LEU A 195 -11.30 14.49 12.07
C LEU A 195 -11.78 15.93 11.90
N ARG A 196 -12.67 16.16 10.94
CA ARG A 196 -13.73 17.14 11.18
C ARG A 196 -14.81 16.42 11.96
N THR A 197 -14.78 16.51 13.29
CA THR A 197 -16.02 16.42 14.04
C THR A 197 -16.82 17.66 13.68
N SER A 198 -17.95 17.45 13.02
CA SER A 198 -18.99 18.46 12.92
C SER A 198 -19.30 19.00 14.33
N GLY A 199 -18.95 20.27 14.57
CA GLY A 199 -19.35 21.05 15.76
C GLY A 199 -18.23 21.30 16.78
N GLY A 200 -17.72 22.52 16.82
CA GLY A 200 -16.78 23.00 17.85
C GLY A 200 -16.09 24.30 17.44
N THR A 201 -16.74 25.43 17.76
CA THR A 201 -16.32 26.82 17.50
C THR A 201 -14.91 27.14 18.04
N PRO A 202 -14.11 28.01 17.37
CA PRO A 202 -12.81 28.44 17.90
C PRO A 202 -13.00 29.47 19.01
N GLU A 203 -12.40 29.24 20.17
CA GLU A 203 -12.24 30.27 21.20
C GLU A 203 -10.79 30.75 21.22
N GLN A 204 -10.67 32.07 21.11
CA GLN A 204 -9.43 32.85 21.12
C GLN A 204 -8.94 33.04 22.55
N ALA A 205 -7.61 33.09 22.72
CA ALA A 205 -6.94 33.96 23.68
C ALA A 205 -5.53 34.27 23.16
#